data_AF-A0A848UZH9-F1
#
_entry.id   AF-A0A848UZH9-F1
#
_cell.length_a   1.000
_cell.length_b   1.000
_cell.length_c   1.000
_cell.angle_alpha   90.00
_cell.angle_beta   90.00
_cell.angle_gamma   90.00
#
_symmetry.space_group_name_H-M   'P 1'
#
loop_
_entity.id
_entity.type
_entity.pdbx_description
1 polymer ?
#
loop_
_entity_poly.entity_id
_entity_poly.type
_entity_poly.pdbx_seq_one_letter_code
_entity_poly.pdbx_strand_id
1 'polypeptide(L)'
;TATHPPRNSRIEAIIQGWREFERLDNGIPSAPPLPSPQVYNYKVRFEGDLNLYYITTRNEVVWYDNYAEPITLGKFLESDLKSYAFELTWEDNRFYIDNRGKIWNLTAYNVMMPVGEIESLSSK
;
A
#
# COMPACT_ATOMS: atom_id res chain seq x y z
N THR A 1 25.54 6.38 -6.68
CA THR A 1 25.20 7.52 -5.82
C THR A 1 24.05 7.12 -4.94
N ALA A 2 24.22 7.09 -3.62
CA ALA A 2 23.16 6.68 -2.70
C ALA A 2 22.19 7.86 -2.52
N THR A 3 21.04 7.79 -3.18
CA THR A 3 19.95 8.75 -2.99
C THR A 3 19.27 8.42 -1.67
N HIS A 4 19.22 9.38 -0.75
CA HIS A 4 18.46 9.17 0.49
C HIS A 4 16.97 9.05 0.19
N PRO A 5 16.21 8.21 0.92
CA PRO A 5 14.75 8.13 0.79
C PRO A 5 14.08 9.49 1.00
N PRO A 6 12.83 9.71 0.58
CA PRO A 6 12.08 10.93 0.91
C PRO A 6 12.08 11.25 2.41
N ARG A 7 11.96 12.53 2.78
CA ARG A 7 12.03 12.97 4.18
C ARG A 7 10.95 12.29 5.05
N ASN A 8 9.75 12.14 4.51
CA ASN A 8 8.63 11.55 5.23
C ASN A 8 8.88 10.06 5.51
N SER A 9 9.33 9.30 4.51
CA SER A 9 9.69 7.89 4.68
C SER A 9 10.81 7.70 5.72
N ARG A 10 11.75 8.65 5.82
CA ARG A 10 12.76 8.64 6.87
C ARG A 10 12.17 8.90 8.26
N ILE A 11 11.24 9.84 8.38
CA ILE A 11 10.54 10.14 9.64
C ILE A 11 9.67 8.94 10.07
N GLU A 12 8.94 8.34 9.14
CA GLU A 12 8.12 7.15 9.40
C GLU A 12 8.96 5.97 9.87
N ALA A 13 10.10 5.71 9.23
CA ALA A 13 11.02 4.66 9.66
C ALA A 13 11.56 4.89 11.08
N ILE A 14 11.85 6.15 11.45
CA ILE A 14 12.26 6.51 12.82
C ILE A 14 11.11 6.27 13.80
N ILE A 15 9.90 6.72 13.49
CA ILE A 15 8.72 6.53 14.34
C ILE A 15 8.42 5.04 14.53
N GLN A 16 8.51 4.24 13.48
CA GLN A 16 8.35 2.78 13.56
C GLN A 16 9.40 2.16 14.47
N GLY A 17 10.68 2.51 14.31
CA GLY A 17 11.75 2.00 15.18
C GLY A 17 11.53 2.31 16.68
N TRP A 18 11.01 3.49 17.01
CA TRP A 18 10.65 3.83 18.38
C TRP A 18 9.46 3.01 18.92
N ARG A 19 8.41 2.81 18.11
CA ARG A 19 7.25 1.97 18.49
C ARG A 19 7.65 0.52 18.69
N GLU A 20 8.54 -0.01 17.85
CA GLU A 20 9.09 -1.35 18.00
C GLU A 20 9.88 -1.49 19.31
N PHE A 21 10.74 -0.52 19.63
CA PHE A 21 11.49 -0.50 20.88
C PHE A 21 10.59 -0.45 22.12
N GLU A 22 9.60 0.45 22.14
CA GLU A 22 8.62 0.54 23.24
C GLU A 22 7.84 -0.77 23.43
N ARG A 23 7.50 -1.47 22.34
CA ARG A 23 6.82 -2.78 22.42
C ARG A 23 7.72 -3.89 22.96
N LEU A 24 9.02 -3.87 22.62
CA LEU A 24 9.99 -4.83 23.16
C LEU A 24 10.25 -4.61 24.65
N ASP A 25 10.37 -3.35 25.08
CA ASP A 25 10.63 -2.99 26.49
C ASP A 25 9.44 -3.31 27.41
N ASN A 26 8.21 -3.15 26.91
CA ASN A 26 6.99 -3.51 27.64
C ASN A 26 6.70 -5.02 27.71
N GLY A 27 7.57 -5.87 27.10
CA GLY A 27 7.36 -7.31 26.97
C GLY A 27 6.36 -7.66 25.87
N ILE A 28 6.58 -8.78 25.18
CA ILE A 28 5.73 -9.24 24.06
C ILE A 28 4.27 -9.20 24.52
N PRO A 29 3.43 -8.32 23.96
CA PRO A 29 2.02 -8.30 24.34
C PRO A 29 1.45 -9.68 24.01
N SER A 30 0.62 -10.21 24.92
CA SER A 30 -0.18 -11.41 24.61
C SER A 30 -0.80 -11.22 23.24
N ALA A 31 -0.63 -12.22 22.36
CA ALA A 31 -0.95 -12.12 20.94
C ALA A 31 -2.21 -11.27 20.74
N PRO A 32 -2.13 -10.14 20.01
CA PRO A 32 -3.28 -9.28 19.82
C PRO A 32 -4.45 -10.13 19.34
N PRO A 33 -5.68 -9.84 19.78
CA PRO A 33 -6.85 -10.58 19.29
C PRO A 33 -6.77 -10.60 17.78
N LEU A 34 -6.86 -11.82 17.20
CA LEU A 34 -6.82 -12.00 15.75
C LEU A 34 -7.73 -10.93 15.13
N PRO A 35 -7.18 -10.04 14.29
CA PRO A 35 -7.99 -9.00 13.69
C PRO A 35 -9.19 -9.67 13.03
N SER A 36 -10.37 -9.09 13.21
CA SER A 36 -11.58 -9.58 12.53
C SER A 36 -11.22 -9.77 11.05
N PRO A 37 -11.57 -10.90 10.41
CA PRO A 37 -11.14 -11.19 9.05
C PRO A 37 -11.57 -10.04 8.16
N GLN A 38 -10.60 -9.18 7.84
CA GLN A 38 -10.86 -8.02 7.02
C GLN A 38 -11.10 -8.56 5.62
N VAL A 39 -12.27 -8.25 5.06
CA VAL A 39 -12.58 -8.61 3.69
C VAL A 39 -11.84 -7.63 2.80
N TYR A 40 -11.05 -8.16 1.87
CA TYR A 40 -10.32 -7.38 0.87
C TYR A 40 -10.95 -7.60 -0.49
N ASN A 41 -11.05 -6.52 -1.25
CA ASN A 41 -11.52 -6.59 -2.63
C ASN A 41 -10.38 -6.96 -3.58
N TYR A 42 -9.17 -6.48 -3.29
CA TYR A 42 -8.03 -6.65 -4.19
C TYR A 42 -6.71 -6.86 -3.45
N LYS A 43 -5.78 -7.47 -4.17
CA LYS A 43 -4.37 -7.62 -3.84
C LYS A 43 -3.53 -6.83 -4.83
N VAL A 44 -2.57 -6.06 -4.35
CA VAL A 44 -1.75 -5.16 -5.15
C VAL A 44 -0.27 -5.53 -5.00
N ARG A 45 0.45 -5.57 -6.12
CA ARG A 45 1.90 -5.79 -6.18
C ARG A 45 2.55 -4.75 -7.08
N PHE A 46 3.66 -4.18 -6.62
CA PHE A 46 4.50 -3.30 -7.44
C PHE A 46 5.72 -4.06 -7.96
N GLU A 47 6.12 -3.78 -9.19
CA GLU A 47 7.33 -4.35 -9.78
C GLU A 47 8.57 -3.85 -9.02
N GLY A 48 9.40 -4.78 -8.54
CA GLY A 48 10.61 -4.47 -7.77
C GLY A 48 10.38 -4.25 -6.27
N ASP A 49 9.14 -4.31 -5.79
CA ASP A 49 8.81 -4.32 -4.37
C ASP A 49 8.40 -5.74 -3.94
N LEU A 50 8.95 -6.20 -2.82
CA LEU A 50 8.60 -7.51 -2.23
C LEU A 50 7.37 -7.43 -1.34
N ASN A 51 6.95 -6.22 -0.98
CA ASN A 51 5.78 -6.00 -0.14
C ASN A 51 4.49 -6.32 -0.88
N LEU A 52 3.50 -6.75 -0.09
CA LEU A 52 2.17 -7.03 -0.57
C LEU A 52 1.16 -6.08 0.04
N TYR A 53 0.37 -5.46 -0.83
CA TYR A 53 -0.62 -4.46 -0.45
C TYR A 53 -2.03 -5.01 -0.72
N TYR A 54 -3.01 -4.49 0.01
CA TYR A 54 -4.39 -4.91 -0.09
C TYR A 54 -5.31 -3.70 -0.21
N ILE A 55 -6.42 -3.87 -0.92
CA ILE A 55 -7.51 -2.88 -0.97
C ILE A 55 -8.67 -3.38 -0.13
N THR A 56 -9.03 -2.62 0.89
CA THR A 56 -10.15 -2.94 1.78
C THR A 56 -11.49 -2.66 1.10
N THR A 57 -12.58 -3.20 1.67
CA THR A 57 -13.96 -2.84 1.26
C THR A 57 -14.31 -1.36 1.43
N ARG A 58 -13.50 -0.61 2.18
CA ARG A 58 -13.62 0.83 2.38
C ARG A 58 -12.78 1.64 1.41
N ASN A 59 -12.23 1.01 0.37
CA ASN A 59 -11.42 1.67 -0.64
C ASN A 59 -10.11 2.26 -0.07
N GLU A 60 -9.53 1.59 0.93
CA GLU A 60 -8.26 1.97 1.54
C GLU A 60 -7.16 1.01 1.07
N VAL A 61 -6.00 1.57 0.76
CA VAL A 61 -4.78 0.80 0.48
C VAL A 61 -4.10 0.53 1.81
N VAL A 62 -3.94 -0.74 2.15
CA VAL A 62 -3.30 -1.15 3.41
C VAL A 62 -2.11 -2.06 3.15
N TRP A 63 -1.08 -1.90 3.99
CA TRP A 63 0.03 -2.81 4.14
C TRP A 63 0.05 -3.35 5.57
N TYR A 64 0.81 -4.42 5.82
CA TYR A 64 0.92 -5.04 7.13
C TYR A 64 2.33 -4.90 7.66
N ASP A 65 2.46 -4.45 8.91
CA ASP A 65 3.75 -4.41 9.58
C ASP A 65 4.21 -5.81 10.02
N ASN A 66 5.37 -5.87 10.67
CA ASN A 66 5.97 -7.11 11.18
C ASN A 66 5.11 -7.83 12.25
N TYR A 67 4.05 -7.18 12.75
CA TYR A 67 3.13 -7.68 13.76
C TYR A 67 1.73 -7.96 13.20
N ALA A 68 1.57 -7.94 11.87
CA ALA A 68 0.29 -8.09 11.20
C ALA A 68 -0.74 -7.02 11.58
N GLU A 69 -0.28 -5.82 11.95
CA GLU A 69 -1.14 -4.64 12.10
C GLU A 69 -1.28 -3.92 10.75
N PRO A 70 -2.51 -3.56 10.32
CA PRO A 70 -2.73 -2.86 9.07
C PRO A 70 -2.31 -1.39 9.19
N ILE A 71 -1.51 -0.94 8.23
CA ILE A 71 -1.11 0.46 8.02
C ILE A 71 -1.82 0.96 6.77
N THR A 72 -2.70 1.95 6.94
CA THR A 72 -3.36 2.62 5.81
C THR A 72 -2.40 3.59 5.14
N LEU A 73 -2.05 3.30 3.89
CA LEU A 73 -1.11 4.09 3.08
C LEU A 73 -1.81 5.08 2.15
N GLY A 74 -3.05 4.77 1.76
CA GLY A 74 -3.66 5.48 0.64
C GLY A 74 -5.13 5.16 0.39
N LYS A 75 -5.65 5.70 -0.71
CA LYS A 75 -7.04 5.48 -1.15
C LYS A 75 -7.10 4.91 -2.56
N PHE A 76 -8.15 4.13 -2.80
CA PHE A 76 -8.49 3.50 -4.06
C PHE A 76 -9.81 4.11 -4.58
N LEU A 77 -9.76 4.85 -5.67
CA LEU A 77 -10.91 5.61 -6.17
C LEU A 77 -11.21 5.25 -7.61
N GLU A 78 -12.40 5.58 -8.10
CA GLU A 78 -12.68 5.55 -9.53
C GLU A 78 -11.84 6.62 -10.24
N SER A 79 -11.33 6.29 -11.42
CA SER A 79 -10.49 7.21 -12.20
C SER A 79 -11.35 8.13 -13.07
N ASP A 80 -11.01 9.42 -13.09
CA ASP A 80 -11.61 10.39 -14.01
C ASP A 80 -11.13 10.20 -15.47
N LEU A 81 -10.04 9.48 -15.68
CA LEU A 81 -9.45 9.21 -17.00
C LEU A 81 -10.14 8.01 -17.64
N LYS A 82 -10.75 8.21 -18.83
CA LYS A 82 -11.48 7.16 -19.57
C LYS A 82 -10.68 5.89 -19.88
N SER A 83 -9.35 5.97 -19.93
CA SER A 83 -8.48 4.82 -20.22
C SER A 83 -8.20 3.94 -19.00
N TYR A 84 -8.58 4.39 -17.81
CA TYR A 84 -8.28 3.73 -16.54
C TYR A 84 -9.55 3.58 -15.70
N ALA A 85 -9.71 2.42 -15.07
CA ALA A 85 -10.88 2.14 -14.24
C ALA A 85 -10.76 2.80 -12.87
N PHE A 86 -9.57 2.73 -12.28
CA PHE A 86 -9.33 3.16 -10.92
C PHE A 86 -8.05 3.99 -10.81
N GLU A 87 -8.01 4.83 -9.78
CA GLU A 87 -6.84 5.58 -9.34
C GLU A 87 -6.48 5.16 -7.91
N LEU A 88 -5.20 4.88 -7.70
CA LEU A 88 -4.63 4.65 -6.38
C LEU A 88 -3.80 5.88 -6.00
N THR A 89 -4.13 6.46 -4.84
CA THR A 89 -3.42 7.60 -4.27
C THR A 89 -2.63 7.15 -3.05
N TRP A 90 -1.34 7.45 -3.02
CA TRP A 90 -0.45 7.13 -1.91
C TRP A 90 0.54 8.28 -1.72
N GLU A 91 0.42 8.99 -0.60
CA GLU A 91 1.11 10.26 -0.37
C GLU A 91 0.88 11.23 -1.55
N ASP A 92 1.96 11.69 -2.18
CA ASP A 92 1.95 12.56 -3.36
C ASP A 92 1.94 11.78 -4.68
N ASN A 93 1.98 10.44 -4.62
CA ASN A 93 2.00 9.58 -5.80
C ASN A 93 0.59 9.19 -6.22
N ARG A 94 0.38 9.17 -7.53
CA ARG A 94 -0.84 8.70 -8.18
C ARG A 94 -0.52 7.58 -9.14
N PHE A 95 -1.28 6.52 -9.04
CA PHE A 95 -1.19 5.36 -9.90
C PHE A 95 -2.52 5.12 -10.55
N TYR A 96 -2.50 4.73 -11.82
CA TYR A 96 -3.69 4.49 -12.62
C TYR A 96 -3.79 3.01 -12.95
N ILE A 97 -4.99 2.46 -12.82
CA ILE A 97 -5.24 1.04 -12.99
C ILE A 97 -6.10 0.86 -14.23
N ASP A 98 -5.60 0.09 -15.19
CA ASP A 98 -6.38 -0.24 -16.38
C ASP A 98 -7.40 -1.36 -16.11
N ASN A 99 -8.29 -1.57 -17.08
CA ASN A 99 -9.32 -2.62 -17.00
C ASN A 99 -8.76 -4.05 -16.95
N ARG A 100 -7.46 -4.25 -17.18
CA ARG A 100 -6.78 -5.54 -17.12
C ARG A 100 -6.06 -5.75 -15.78
N GLY A 101 -6.16 -4.79 -14.86
CA GLY A 101 -5.50 -4.85 -13.56
C GLY A 101 -4.02 -4.47 -13.62
N LYS A 102 -3.55 -3.80 -14.68
CA LYS A 102 -2.17 -3.28 -14.69
C LYS A 102 -2.12 -1.89 -14.06
N ILE A 103 -1.11 -1.67 -13.24
CA ILE A 103 -0.87 -0.42 -12.52
C ILE A 103 0.17 0.39 -13.29
N TRP A 104 -0.15 1.66 -13.53
CA TRP A 104 0.62 2.61 -14.29
C TRP A 104 0.96 3.82 -13.42
N ASN A 105 2.21 4.27 -13.46
CA ASN A 105 2.63 5.52 -12.83
C ASN A 105 2.85 6.59 -13.90
N LEU A 106 2.32 7.79 -13.67
CA LEU A 106 2.58 8.95 -14.49
C LEU A 106 3.87 9.64 -14.05
N THR A 107 4.90 9.53 -14.87
CA THR A 107 6.19 10.18 -14.63
C THR A 107 6.13 11.70 -14.83
N ALA A 108 7.14 12.42 -14.34
CA ALA A 108 7.29 13.87 -14.54
C ALA A 108 7.34 14.32 -16.02
N TYR A 109 7.63 13.39 -16.94
CA TYR A 109 7.63 13.64 -18.39
C TYR A 109 6.29 13.31 -19.06
N ASN A 110 5.23 13.11 -18.27
CA ASN A 110 3.90 12.74 -18.75
C ASN A 110 3.87 11.40 -19.51
N VAL A 111 4.82 10.51 -19.19
CA VAL A 111 4.90 9.15 -19.73
C VAL A 111 4.35 8.16 -18.71
N MET A 112 3.44 7.28 -19.15
CA MET A 112 2.89 6.20 -18.35
C MET A 112 3.83 5.00 -18.39
N MET A 113 4.30 4.57 -17.22
CA MET A 113 5.11 3.36 -17.08
C MET A 113 4.36 2.30 -16.28
N PRO A 114 4.37 1.03 -16.72
CA PRO A 114 3.84 -0.04 -15.90
C PRO A 114 4.72 -0.19 -14.66
N VAL A 115 4.09 -0.32 -13.50
CA VAL A 115 4.80 -0.42 -12.21
C VAL A 115 4.23 -1.51 -11.32
N GLY A 116 3.24 -2.27 -11.78
CA GLY A 116 2.62 -3.28 -10.95
C GLY A 116 1.34 -3.85 -11.51
N GLU A 117 0.70 -4.68 -10.71
CA GLU A 117 -0.55 -5.37 -11.03
C GLU A 117 -1.46 -5.45 -9.80
N ILE A 118 -2.76 -5.45 -10.06
CA ILE A 118 -3.83 -5.63 -9.08
C ILE A 118 -4.68 -6.83 -9.47
N GLU A 119 -4.95 -7.69 -8.49
CA GLU A 119 -5.73 -8.91 -8.64
C GLU A 119 -6.97 -8.85 -7.75
N SER A 120 -8.14 -9.19 -8.29
CA SER A 120 -9.37 -9.27 -7.50
C SER A 120 -9.33 -10.50 -6.58
N LEU A 121 -9.62 -10.28 -5.30
CA LEU A 121 -9.67 -11.33 -4.29
C LEU A 121 -11.09 -11.91 -4.11
N SER A 122 -11.97 -11.75 -5.11
CA SER A 122 -13.33 -12.27 -5.07
C SER A 122 -13.33 -13.70 -4.53
N SER A 123 -13.99 -13.89 -3.38
CA SER A 123 -14.30 -15.24 -2.88
C SER A 123 -15.09 -15.94 -3.97
N LYS A 124 -14.59 -17.09 -4.42
CA LYS A 124 -15.46 -18.08 -5.07
C LYS A 124 -16.53 -18.55 -4.10
#